data_AF-A0AAU9YZ06-F1
#
_entry.id   AF-A0AAU9YZ06-F1
#
_cell.length_a   1.000
_cell.length_b   1.000
_cell.length_c   1.000
_cell.angle_alpha   90.00
_cell.angle_beta   90.00
_cell.angle_gamma   90.00
#
_symmetry.space_group_name_H-M   'P 1'
#
loop_
_entity.id
_entity.type
_entity.pdbx_description
1 polymer ?
#
loop_
_entity_poly.entity_id
_entity_poly.type
_entity_poly.pdbx_seq_one_letter_code
_entity_poly.pdbx_strand_id
1 'polypeptide(L)'
;MDTTSESDELVSGEVVSVAHALSLPAESYGNDPDIEMAWAIRAMQHAEVYYKLISSVDPQFLKLTKVDDQIYSEFRENFKKLRVDVLDPEELKSEAAKEKWRPFCLKFEGIVEDYNYGTLLRLDCSQGYTEENTIFAPRIQFFAIEIARNREGYNKAVSVSVQDKEGEKEADNKEEEAKKGADSGGEKEEGINREK
;
A
#
# COMPACT_ATOMS: atom_id res chain seq x y z
N MET A 1 46.58 -23.24 3.18
CA MET A 1 45.50 -23.37 4.18
C MET A 1 44.71 -22.09 4.07
N ASP A 2 43.79 -22.08 3.10
CA ASP A 2 42.66 -21.16 3.01
C ASP A 2 41.81 -21.25 4.28
N THR A 3 41.31 -20.12 4.77
CA THR A 3 39.89 -19.92 5.13
C THR A 3 39.56 -18.43 5.22
N THR A 4 38.87 -17.96 4.17
CA THR A 4 37.67 -17.11 4.21
C THR A 4 37.76 -15.71 4.82
N SER A 5 38.10 -14.75 3.97
CA SER A 5 37.57 -13.38 3.96
C SER A 5 36.59 -13.29 2.78
N GLU A 6 35.32 -13.67 2.98
CA GLU A 6 34.35 -13.80 1.87
C GLU A 6 32.90 -13.48 2.29
N SER A 7 32.69 -12.49 3.17
CA SER A 7 31.31 -12.21 3.66
C SER A 7 30.87 -10.75 3.64
N ASP A 8 31.74 -9.79 3.36
CA ASP A 8 31.36 -8.35 3.33
C ASP A 8 31.39 -7.70 1.94
N GLU A 9 31.91 -8.36 0.90
CA GLU A 9 32.05 -7.76 -0.43
C GLU A 9 30.92 -8.10 -1.41
N LEU A 10 30.11 -9.13 -1.11
CA LEU A 10 29.04 -9.61 -2.02
C LEU A 10 27.73 -8.83 -1.89
N VAL A 11 27.44 -8.25 -0.71
CA VAL A 11 26.17 -7.52 -0.45
C VAL A 11 26.11 -6.15 -1.12
N SER A 12 27.26 -5.55 -1.48
CA SER A 12 27.29 -4.22 -2.10
C SER A 12 27.12 -4.25 -3.63
N GLY A 13 27.38 -5.39 -4.30
CA GLY A 13 27.31 -5.48 -5.76
C GLY A 13 25.89 -5.58 -6.31
N GLU A 14 25.03 -6.38 -5.66
CA GLU A 14 23.65 -6.61 -6.12
C GLU A 14 22.76 -5.37 -5.90
N VAL A 15 22.91 -4.68 -4.78
CA VAL A 15 22.13 -3.46 -4.47
C VAL A 15 22.48 -2.28 -5.38
N VAL A 16 23.74 -2.19 -5.83
CA VAL A 16 24.19 -1.16 -6.78
C VAL A 16 23.70 -1.49 -8.20
N SER A 17 23.63 -2.78 -8.55
CA SER A 17 23.14 -3.24 -9.86
C SER A 17 21.64 -2.91 -10.06
N VAL A 18 20.79 -3.17 -9.06
CA VAL A 18 19.34 -2.91 -9.15
C VAL A 18 19.03 -1.40 -9.17
N ALA A 19 19.76 -0.58 -8.42
CA ALA A 19 19.58 0.86 -8.43
C ALA A 19 19.99 1.49 -9.77
N HIS A 20 21.08 1.00 -10.37
CA HIS A 20 21.55 1.48 -11.67
C HIS A 20 20.63 1.02 -12.81
N ALA A 21 20.14 -0.21 -12.74
CA ALA A 21 19.20 -0.76 -13.72
C ALA A 21 17.99 0.17 -13.91
N LEU A 22 17.42 0.67 -12.82
CA LEU A 22 16.18 1.44 -12.87
C LEU A 22 16.36 2.91 -13.31
N SER A 23 17.59 3.30 -13.66
CA SER A 23 17.94 4.65 -14.14
C SER A 23 18.17 4.72 -15.66
N LEU A 24 18.12 3.59 -16.37
CA LEU A 24 18.38 3.52 -17.82
C LEU A 24 17.10 3.68 -18.66
N PRO A 25 17.21 4.14 -19.93
CA PRO A 25 16.07 4.33 -20.82
C PRO A 25 15.30 3.03 -21.08
N ALA A 26 13.97 3.12 -21.11
CA ALA A 26 13.03 1.99 -21.25
C ALA A 26 13.29 1.08 -22.47
N GLU A 27 13.95 1.58 -23.52
CA GLU A 27 14.27 0.83 -24.75
C GLU A 27 15.42 -0.18 -24.58
N SER A 28 16.15 -0.16 -23.46
CA SER A 28 17.25 -1.09 -23.18
C SER A 28 16.86 -2.32 -22.35
N TYR A 29 15.63 -2.35 -21.85
CA TYR A 29 15.07 -3.51 -21.15
C TYR A 29 14.37 -4.41 -22.17
N GLY A 30 15.04 -5.50 -22.56
CA GLY A 30 14.30 -6.71 -22.94
C GLY A 30 13.44 -7.16 -21.77
N ASN A 31 12.40 -7.98 -22.01
CA ASN A 31 11.60 -8.61 -20.95
C ASN A 31 12.50 -9.50 -20.08
N ASP A 32 13.21 -8.89 -19.15
CA ASP A 32 14.10 -9.53 -18.21
C ASP A 32 13.28 -9.83 -16.94
N PRO A 33 13.11 -11.11 -16.59
CA PRO A 33 12.29 -11.51 -15.46
C PRO A 33 12.79 -10.92 -14.13
N ASP A 34 14.08 -10.62 -14.00
CA ASP A 34 14.64 -10.05 -12.78
C ASP A 34 14.23 -8.59 -12.60
N ILE A 35 14.11 -7.83 -13.71
CA ILE A 35 13.59 -6.46 -13.69
C ILE A 35 12.08 -6.44 -13.44
N GLU A 36 11.32 -7.36 -14.05
CA GLU A 36 9.88 -7.50 -13.78
C GLU A 36 9.62 -7.85 -12.31
N MET A 37 10.42 -8.75 -11.73
CA MET A 37 10.35 -9.09 -10.31
C MET A 37 10.69 -7.89 -9.42
N ALA A 38 11.74 -7.13 -9.75
CA ALA A 38 12.10 -5.93 -9.01
C ALA A 38 10.98 -4.86 -9.05
N TRP A 39 10.32 -4.70 -10.20
CA TRP A 39 9.16 -3.83 -10.33
C TRP A 39 7.97 -4.31 -9.50
N ALA A 40 7.66 -5.61 -9.54
CA ALA A 40 6.57 -6.18 -8.75
C ALA A 40 6.79 -5.98 -7.24
N ILE A 41 8.01 -6.24 -6.74
CA ILE A 41 8.36 -6.04 -5.33
C ILE A 41 8.17 -4.57 -4.92
N ARG A 42 8.68 -3.63 -5.73
CA ARG A 42 8.54 -2.20 -5.44
C ARG A 42 7.10 -1.72 -5.49
N ALA A 43 6.31 -2.22 -6.44
CA ALA A 43 4.90 -1.87 -6.57
C ALA A 43 4.08 -2.39 -5.37
N MET A 44 4.40 -3.59 -4.88
CA MET A 44 3.82 -4.16 -3.64
C MET A 44 4.21 -3.34 -2.40
N GLN A 45 5.49 -2.98 -2.24
CA GLN A 45 5.94 -2.14 -1.13
C GLN A 45 5.23 -0.78 -1.12
N HIS A 46 5.09 -0.16 -2.29
CA HIS A 46 4.33 1.07 -2.44
C HIS A 46 2.86 0.91 -1.99
N ALA A 47 2.21 -0.19 -2.41
CA ALA A 47 0.85 -0.52 -2.02
C ALA A 47 0.68 -0.69 -0.50
N GLU A 48 1.58 -1.42 0.14
CA GLU A 48 1.56 -1.66 1.58
C GLU A 48 1.75 -0.36 2.38
N VAL A 49 2.74 0.44 2.01
CA VAL A 49 3.01 1.73 2.67
C VAL A 49 1.82 2.67 2.51
N TYR A 50 1.26 2.74 1.30
CA TYR A 50 0.09 3.58 1.05
C TYR A 50 -1.14 3.09 1.84
N TYR A 51 -1.41 1.79 1.86
CA TYR A 51 -2.53 1.21 2.59
C TYR A 51 -2.44 1.51 4.09
N LYS A 52 -1.25 1.36 4.68
CA LYS A 52 -0.99 1.71 6.08
C LYS A 52 -1.21 3.20 6.34
N LEU A 53 -0.84 4.06 5.41
CA LEU A 53 -1.01 5.50 5.56
C LEU A 53 -2.50 5.86 5.64
N ILE A 54 -3.32 5.41 4.69
CA ILE A 54 -4.76 5.71 4.69
C ILE A 54 -5.54 5.00 5.80
N SER A 55 -5.01 3.92 6.37
CA SER A 55 -5.63 3.25 7.52
C SER A 55 -5.30 3.94 8.84
N SER A 56 -4.16 4.61 8.93
CA SER A 56 -3.65 5.18 10.20
C SER A 56 -4.00 6.66 10.38
N VAL A 57 -4.17 7.41 9.29
CA VAL A 57 -4.49 8.84 9.34
C VAL A 57 -5.75 9.15 8.55
N ASP A 58 -6.39 10.29 8.83
CA ASP A 58 -7.53 10.74 8.03
C ASP A 58 -7.08 11.05 6.59
N PRO A 59 -7.56 10.29 5.59
CA PRO A 59 -7.13 10.43 4.21
C PRO A 59 -7.50 11.80 3.61
N GLN A 60 -8.49 12.52 4.15
CA GLN A 60 -8.89 13.83 3.60
C GLN A 60 -7.80 14.90 3.74
N PHE A 61 -6.92 14.77 4.73
CA PHE A 61 -5.82 15.71 4.99
C PHE A 61 -4.48 15.25 4.40
N LEU A 62 -4.46 14.08 3.76
CA LEU A 62 -3.26 13.45 3.24
C LEU A 62 -2.90 14.06 1.88
N LYS A 63 -1.68 14.61 1.79
CA LYS A 63 -1.10 15.08 0.54
C LYS A 63 -0.13 14.04 -0.01
N LEU A 64 -0.42 13.52 -1.20
CA LEU A 64 0.41 12.49 -1.85
C LEU A 64 1.56 13.11 -2.64
N THR A 65 1.33 14.30 -3.22
CA THR A 65 2.33 15.04 -3.99
C THR A 65 2.26 16.54 -3.66
N LYS A 66 3.26 17.29 -4.15
CA LYS A 66 3.27 18.76 -4.05
C LYS A 66 2.21 19.43 -4.94
N VAL A 67 1.70 18.71 -5.94
CA VAL A 67 0.81 19.23 -7.00
C VAL A 67 -0.57 18.57 -6.98
N ASP A 68 -1.00 18.05 -5.82
CA ASP A 68 -2.28 17.33 -5.70
C ASP A 68 -3.48 18.13 -6.20
N ASP A 69 -3.52 19.44 -5.96
CA ASP A 69 -4.60 20.31 -6.43
C ASP A 69 -4.66 20.38 -7.95
N GLN A 70 -3.49 20.40 -8.61
CA GLN A 70 -3.40 20.38 -10.06
C GLN A 70 -3.82 19.01 -10.61
N ILE A 71 -3.31 17.93 -10.03
CA ILE A 71 -3.67 16.56 -10.43
C ILE A 71 -5.18 16.34 -10.32
N TYR A 72 -5.79 16.73 -9.20
CA TYR A 72 -7.22 16.55 -8.96
C TYR A 72 -8.07 17.38 -9.93
N SER A 73 -7.72 18.65 -10.12
CA SER A 73 -8.44 19.53 -11.06
C SER A 73 -8.42 18.98 -12.48
N GLU A 74 -7.25 18.59 -12.97
CA GLU A 74 -7.06 18.02 -14.30
C GLU A 74 -7.75 16.67 -14.46
N PHE A 75 -7.69 15.83 -13.43
CA PHE A 75 -8.37 14.54 -13.42
C PHE A 75 -9.89 14.72 -13.52
N ARG A 76 -10.48 15.59 -12.68
CA ARG A 76 -11.91 15.85 -12.71
C ARG A 76 -12.36 16.64 -13.94
N GLU A 77 -11.48 17.39 -14.60
CA GLU A 77 -11.78 18.00 -15.89
C GLU A 77 -11.87 16.96 -17.02
N ASN A 78 -10.90 16.05 -17.10
CA ASN A 78 -10.81 15.05 -18.17
C ASN A 78 -11.73 13.83 -17.93
N PHE A 79 -11.95 13.46 -16.67
CA PHE A 79 -12.65 12.23 -16.24
C PHE A 79 -13.85 12.53 -15.33
N LYS A 80 -14.69 13.49 -15.72
CA LYS A 80 -15.87 13.97 -14.96
C LYS A 80 -16.83 12.87 -14.49
N LYS A 81 -16.99 11.83 -15.29
CA LYS A 81 -17.94 10.73 -15.05
C LYS A 81 -17.29 9.47 -14.47
N LEU A 82 -15.96 9.45 -14.35
CA LEU A 82 -15.25 8.28 -13.85
C LEU A 82 -15.58 8.11 -12.37
N ARG A 83 -16.11 6.94 -12.04
CA ARG A 83 -16.32 6.53 -10.66
C ARG A 83 -14.98 6.16 -10.04
N VAL A 84 -14.75 6.61 -8.82
CA VAL A 84 -13.48 6.35 -8.11
C VAL A 84 -13.69 5.44 -6.90
N ASP A 85 -14.92 5.14 -6.52
CA ASP A 85 -15.22 4.20 -5.44
C ASP A 85 -14.95 2.74 -5.88
N VAL A 86 -15.61 2.32 -6.96
CA VAL A 86 -15.40 1.04 -7.62
C VAL A 86 -15.05 1.32 -9.08
N LEU A 87 -13.81 1.00 -9.45
CA LEU A 87 -13.28 1.17 -10.80
C LEU A 87 -13.63 -0.03 -11.67
N ASP A 88 -14.05 0.27 -12.90
CA ASP A 88 -14.12 -0.74 -13.95
C ASP A 88 -12.71 -0.91 -14.57
N PRO A 89 -12.13 -2.12 -14.57
CA PRO A 89 -10.86 -2.40 -15.24
C PRO A 89 -10.83 -1.95 -16.70
N GLU A 90 -11.96 -1.99 -17.41
CA GLU A 90 -12.05 -1.58 -18.82
C GLU A 90 -11.88 -0.06 -19.00
N GLU A 91 -12.27 0.75 -18.00
CA GLU A 91 -12.07 2.21 -18.01
C GLU A 91 -10.59 2.62 -17.78
N LEU A 92 -9.72 1.65 -17.50
CA LEU A 92 -8.28 1.82 -17.33
C LEU A 92 -7.46 1.08 -18.41
N LYS A 93 -7.89 -0.12 -18.81
CA LYS A 93 -7.13 -1.03 -19.69
C LYS A 93 -7.58 -1.05 -21.15
N SER A 94 -8.83 -0.67 -21.46
CA SER A 94 -9.29 -0.69 -22.84
C SER A 94 -8.48 0.26 -23.71
N GLU A 95 -8.39 0.00 -25.02
CA GLU A 95 -7.64 0.88 -25.93
C GLU A 95 -8.19 2.31 -25.93
N ALA A 96 -9.51 2.47 -25.87
CA ALA A 96 -10.16 3.77 -25.75
C ALA A 96 -9.84 4.47 -24.42
N ALA A 97 -9.72 3.73 -23.32
CA ALA A 97 -9.27 4.27 -22.05
C ALA A 97 -7.80 4.72 -22.12
N LYS A 98 -6.91 3.90 -22.67
CA LYS A 98 -5.50 4.25 -22.85
C LYS A 98 -5.33 5.51 -23.69
N GLU A 99 -6.10 5.69 -24.76
CA GLU A 99 -6.08 6.91 -25.57
C GLU A 99 -6.48 8.17 -24.78
N LYS A 100 -7.39 8.06 -23.81
CA LYS A 100 -7.75 9.17 -22.91
C LYS A 100 -6.74 9.42 -21.82
N TRP A 101 -6.18 8.34 -21.26
CA TRP A 101 -5.21 8.43 -20.17
C TRP A 101 -3.83 8.89 -20.63
N ARG A 102 -3.39 8.54 -21.84
CA ARG A 102 -2.10 8.98 -22.40
C ARG A 102 -1.86 10.50 -22.32
N PRO A 103 -2.73 11.37 -22.87
CA PRO A 103 -2.51 12.82 -22.80
C PRO A 103 -2.54 13.34 -21.36
N PHE A 104 -3.37 12.74 -20.49
CA PHE A 104 -3.37 13.06 -19.07
C PHE A 104 -2.02 12.74 -18.41
N CYS A 105 -1.49 11.53 -18.62
CA CYS A 105 -0.21 11.11 -18.04
C CYS A 105 0.94 12.01 -18.52
N LEU A 106 1.02 12.28 -19.83
CA LEU A 106 2.07 13.12 -20.43
C LEU A 106 2.05 14.56 -19.90
N LYS A 107 0.89 15.08 -19.48
CA LYS A 107 0.80 16.43 -18.91
C LYS A 107 1.60 16.60 -17.62
N PHE A 108 1.89 15.51 -16.92
CA PHE A 108 2.67 15.51 -15.69
C PHE A 108 4.11 15.04 -15.87
N GLU A 109 4.53 14.82 -17.11
CA GLU A 109 5.93 14.56 -17.44
C GLU A 109 6.80 15.77 -17.01
N GLY A 110 7.83 15.50 -16.20
CA GLY A 110 8.69 16.53 -15.61
C GLY A 110 8.08 17.32 -14.45
N ILE A 111 6.78 17.13 -14.14
CA ILE A 111 6.12 17.73 -12.97
C ILE A 111 6.09 16.73 -11.80
N VAL A 112 5.71 15.48 -12.10
CA VAL A 112 5.66 14.39 -11.13
C VAL A 112 6.85 13.47 -11.38
N GLU A 113 7.63 13.24 -10.33
CA GLU A 113 8.78 12.34 -10.37
C GLU A 113 8.32 10.90 -10.61
N ASP A 114 8.95 10.27 -11.60
CA ASP A 114 8.59 8.96 -12.16
C ASP A 114 7.08 8.81 -12.41
N TYR A 115 6.46 9.79 -13.06
CA TYR A 115 5.01 9.80 -13.35
C TYR A 115 4.51 8.49 -14.01
N ASN A 116 5.36 7.85 -14.82
CA ASN A 116 5.09 6.61 -15.55
C ASN A 116 5.49 5.33 -14.80
N TYR A 117 6.02 5.44 -13.57
CA TYR A 117 6.44 4.29 -12.78
C TYR A 117 5.26 3.36 -12.46
N GLY A 118 5.50 2.05 -12.53
CA GLY A 118 4.49 1.03 -12.25
C GLY A 118 4.07 0.98 -10.79
N THR A 119 2.78 1.13 -10.52
CA THR A 119 2.19 1.04 -9.17
C THR A 119 0.96 0.14 -9.16
N LEU A 120 0.55 -0.27 -7.97
CA LEU A 120 -0.67 -1.03 -7.76
C LEU A 120 -1.80 -0.11 -7.27
N LEU A 121 -2.95 -0.22 -7.92
CA LEU A 121 -4.16 0.52 -7.62
C LEU A 121 -5.28 -0.45 -7.22
N ARG A 122 -6.07 -0.07 -6.21
CA ARG A 122 -7.25 -0.85 -5.79
C ARG A 122 -8.43 -0.57 -6.71
N LEU A 123 -9.14 -1.60 -7.17
CA LEU A 123 -10.35 -1.44 -7.98
C LEU A 123 -11.50 -0.92 -7.11
N ASP A 124 -11.79 -1.60 -6.02
CA ASP A 124 -12.69 -1.17 -4.95
C ASP A 124 -11.89 -0.56 -3.80
N CYS A 125 -12.18 0.71 -3.48
CA CYS A 125 -11.48 1.43 -2.43
C CYS A 125 -11.78 0.92 -1.01
N SER A 126 -12.92 0.23 -0.81
CA SER A 126 -13.34 -0.31 0.49
C SER A 126 -12.61 -1.59 0.88
N GLN A 127 -12.02 -2.27 -0.11
CA GLN A 127 -11.29 -3.52 0.07
C GLN A 127 -9.79 -3.29 0.13
N GLY A 128 -9.04 -4.27 0.63
CA GLY A 128 -7.58 -4.26 0.64
C GLY A 128 -6.96 -4.57 -0.72
N TYR A 129 -5.63 -4.60 -0.78
CA TYR A 129 -4.92 -5.13 -1.94
C TYR A 129 -5.03 -6.66 -1.97
N THR A 130 -5.71 -7.19 -2.98
CA THR A 130 -5.82 -8.62 -3.28
C THR A 130 -5.59 -8.83 -4.78
N GLU A 131 -5.32 -10.06 -5.22
CA GLU A 131 -5.11 -10.36 -6.64
C GLU A 131 -6.30 -9.91 -7.51
N GLU A 132 -7.52 -10.14 -7.03
CA GLU A 132 -8.76 -9.79 -7.74
C GLU A 132 -9.12 -8.30 -7.66
N ASN A 133 -8.70 -7.60 -6.59
CA ASN A 133 -9.02 -6.18 -6.37
C ASN A 133 -7.88 -5.23 -6.79
N THR A 134 -6.83 -5.72 -7.43
CA THR A 134 -5.65 -4.91 -7.73
C THR A 134 -5.38 -4.84 -9.22
N ILE A 135 -5.03 -3.65 -9.69
CA ILE A 135 -4.65 -3.40 -11.07
C ILE A 135 -3.32 -2.65 -11.14
N PHE A 136 -2.50 -3.00 -12.12
CA PHE A 136 -1.30 -2.26 -12.44
C PHE A 136 -1.66 -0.93 -13.12
N ALA A 137 -1.11 0.17 -12.62
CA ALA A 137 -1.33 1.51 -13.16
C ALA A 137 -0.05 2.36 -13.01
N PRO A 138 0.26 3.26 -13.97
CA PRO A 138 1.25 4.31 -13.79
C PRO A 138 0.99 5.15 -12.53
N ARG A 139 2.07 5.60 -11.88
CA ARG A 139 2.05 6.40 -10.66
C ARG A 139 1.14 7.62 -10.76
N ILE A 140 1.11 8.30 -11.91
CA ILE A 140 0.22 9.46 -12.09
C ILE A 140 -1.27 9.08 -12.13
N GLN A 141 -1.61 7.91 -12.68
CA GLN A 141 -2.99 7.40 -12.64
C GLN A 141 -3.39 7.04 -11.21
N PHE A 142 -2.47 6.38 -10.48
CA PHE A 142 -2.64 6.09 -9.07
C PHE A 142 -2.91 7.37 -8.27
N PHE A 143 -2.08 8.41 -8.42
CA PHE A 143 -2.29 9.68 -7.74
C PHE A 143 -3.62 10.33 -8.12
N ALA A 144 -3.96 10.39 -9.40
CA ALA A 144 -5.22 10.99 -9.85
C ALA A 144 -6.44 10.37 -9.14
N ILE A 145 -6.47 9.05 -9.07
CA ILE A 145 -7.57 8.29 -8.51
C ILE A 145 -7.56 8.35 -6.98
N GLU A 146 -6.42 8.14 -6.34
CA GLU A 146 -6.33 8.13 -4.88
C GLU A 146 -6.48 9.52 -4.26
N ILE A 147 -6.02 10.58 -4.92
CA ILE A 147 -6.30 11.95 -4.49
C ILE A 147 -7.80 12.23 -4.56
N ALA A 148 -8.48 11.78 -5.63
CA ALA A 148 -9.92 11.91 -5.74
C ALA A 148 -10.65 11.14 -4.63
N ARG A 149 -10.26 9.88 -4.37
CA ARG A 149 -10.80 9.06 -3.27
C ARG A 149 -10.63 9.71 -1.91
N ASN A 150 -9.46 10.29 -1.65
CA ASN A 150 -9.16 10.98 -0.41
C ASN A 150 -10.03 12.23 -0.24
N ARG A 151 -10.10 13.10 -1.26
CA ARG A 151 -10.87 14.35 -1.19
C ARG A 151 -12.37 14.12 -1.11
N GLU A 152 -12.87 13.12 -1.84
CA GLU A 152 -14.30 12.80 -1.90
C GLU A 152 -14.75 11.89 -0.73
N GLY A 153 -13.80 11.44 0.10
CA GLY A 153 -14.09 10.72 1.34
C GLY A 153 -14.32 9.21 1.18
N TYR A 154 -14.09 8.65 -0.01
CA TYR A 154 -14.25 7.21 -0.25
C TYR A 154 -13.24 6.36 0.54
N ASN A 155 -12.02 6.85 0.72
CA ASN A 155 -11.01 6.16 1.52
C ASN A 155 -11.25 6.25 3.04
N LYS A 156 -12.21 7.07 3.50
CA LYS A 156 -12.57 7.17 4.93
C LYS A 156 -13.12 5.85 5.49
N ALA A 157 -13.72 5.01 4.65
CA ALA A 157 -14.21 3.70 5.06
C ALA A 157 -13.06 2.76 5.51
N VAL A 158 -11.85 2.93 4.94
CA VAL A 158 -10.68 2.12 5.26
C VAL A 158 -10.10 2.48 6.63
N SER A 159 -10.05 3.77 6.98
CA SER A 159 -9.56 4.19 8.30
C SER A 159 -10.48 3.74 9.43
N VAL A 160 -11.80 3.81 9.24
CA VAL A 160 -12.79 3.38 10.25
C VAL A 160 -12.77 1.86 10.44
N SER A 161 -12.80 1.10 9.35
CA SER A 161 -12.85 -0.37 9.42
C SER A 161 -11.60 -1.03 10.02
N VAL A 162 -10.45 -0.35 10.02
CA VAL A 162 -9.23 -0.84 10.69
C VAL A 162 -9.24 -0.47 12.18
N GLN A 163 -9.67 0.74 12.54
CA GLN A 163 -9.79 1.17 13.94
C GLN A 163 -10.79 0.31 14.73
N ASP A 164 -11.92 -0.07 14.10
CA ASP A 164 -12.91 -0.95 14.72
C ASP A 164 -12.34 -2.35 14.99
N LYS A 165 -11.49 -2.87 14.07
CA LYS A 165 -10.84 -4.19 14.21
C LYS A 165 -9.68 -4.20 15.23
N GLU A 166 -8.96 -3.10 15.40
CA GLU A 166 -7.93 -2.98 16.42
C GLU A 166 -8.53 -2.84 17.82
N GLY A 167 -9.66 -2.13 17.96
CA GLY A 167 -10.43 -2.05 19.21
C GLY A 167 -10.99 -3.41 19.66
N GLU A 168 -11.45 -4.24 18.72
CA GLU A 168 -11.88 -5.62 19.01
C GLU A 168 -10.71 -6.52 19.43
N LYS A 169 -9.54 -6.40 18.79
CA LYS A 169 -8.34 -7.19 19.14
C LYS A 169 -7.73 -6.81 20.50
N GLU A 170 -7.77 -5.53 20.88
CA GLU A 170 -7.36 -5.10 22.22
C GLU A 170 -8.35 -5.54 23.31
N ALA A 171 -9.65 -5.61 22.99
CA ALA A 171 -10.66 -6.12 23.92
C ALA A 171 -10.50 -7.62 24.16
N ASP A 172 -10.24 -8.41 23.11
CA ASP A 172 -10.05 -9.85 23.19
C ASP A 172 -8.75 -10.22 23.96
N ASN A 173 -7.65 -9.50 23.71
CA ASN A 173 -6.40 -9.68 24.47
C ASN A 173 -6.54 -9.33 25.97
N LYS A 174 -7.29 -8.27 26.32
CA LYS A 174 -7.56 -7.93 27.73
C LYS A 174 -8.45 -8.97 28.42
N GLU A 175 -9.38 -9.59 27.68
CA GLU A 175 -10.25 -10.64 28.24
C GLU A 175 -9.50 -11.96 28.45
N GLU A 176 -8.50 -12.27 27.61
CA GLU A 176 -7.64 -13.46 27.77
C GLU A 176 -6.61 -13.30 28.91
N GLU A 177 -6.03 -12.11 29.11
CA GLU A 177 -5.14 -11.81 30.24
C GLU A 177 -5.89 -11.81 31.59
N ALA A 178 -7.13 -11.33 31.63
CA ALA A 178 -7.96 -11.36 32.84
C ALA A 178 -8.34 -12.79 33.27
N LYS A 179 -8.47 -13.74 32.32
CA LYS A 179 -8.76 -15.15 32.61
C LYS A 179 -7.53 -15.91 33.13
N LYS A 180 -6.30 -15.56 32.69
CA LYS A 180 -5.06 -16.18 33.20
C LYS A 180 -4.66 -15.71 34.61
N GLY A 181 -5.11 -14.54 35.06
CA GLY A 181 -4.83 -14.01 36.40
C GLY A 181 -5.62 -14.66 37.55
N ALA A 182 -6.68 -15.44 37.26
CA ALA A 182 -7.59 -15.97 38.27
C ALA A 182 -7.31 -17.43 38.72
N ASP A 183 -6.37 -18.14 38.09
CA ASP A 183 -6.11 -19.57 38.36
C ASP A 183 -4.92 -19.85 39.28
N SER A 184 -4.26 -18.82 39.85
CA SER A 184 -3.17 -19.00 40.81
C SER A 184 -3.49 -18.38 42.16
N GLY A 185 -4.29 -19.08 42.98
CA GLY A 185 -4.57 -18.60 44.33
C GLY A 185 -5.44 -19.50 45.19
N GLY A 186 -4.85 -20.55 45.77
CA GLY A 186 -5.25 -21.01 47.10
C GLY A 186 -5.34 -22.52 47.33
N GLU A 187 -4.21 -23.17 47.60
CA GLU A 187 -4.20 -24.31 48.51
C GLU A 187 -4.11 -23.75 49.94
N LYS A 188 -5.17 -23.93 50.75
CA LYS A 188 -5.16 -23.66 52.18
C LYS A 188 -5.03 -24.99 52.93
N GLU A 189 -3.95 -25.11 53.70
CA GLU A 189 -3.73 -26.14 54.70
C GLU A 189 -4.85 -26.14 55.77
N GLU A 190 -5.50 -27.28 55.96
CA GLU A 190 -6.37 -27.56 57.12
C GLU A 190 -5.53 -28.13 58.27
N GLY A 191 -5.14 -27.26 59.21
CA GLY A 191 -4.67 -27.66 60.54
C GLY A 191 -5.84 -27.73 61.51
N ILE A 192 -6.40 -28.92 61.74
CA ILE A 192 -7.40 -29.17 62.79
C ILE A 192 -6.67 -29.37 64.12
N ASN A 193 -6.91 -28.48 65.07
CA ASN A 193 -6.56 -28.67 66.48
C ASN A 193 -7.80 -28.39 67.32
N ARG A 194 -8.27 -29.37 68.11
CA ARG A 194 -9.16 -29.13 69.25
C ARG A 194 -9.01 -30.21 70.32
N GLU A 195 -8.76 -29.70 71.52
CA GLU A 195 -8.59 -30.35 72.81
C GLU A 195 -9.61 -31.47 73.15
N LYS A 196 -9.11 -32.55 73.75
CA LYS A 196 -9.36 -32.86 75.16
C LYS A 196 -8.35 -33.86 75.73
#